data_AF-A0AAV0HA40-F1
#
_entry.id   AF-A0AAV0HA40-F1
#
_cell.length_a   1.000
_cell.length_b   1.000
_cell.length_c   1.000
_cell.angle_alpha   90.00
_cell.angle_beta   90.00
_cell.angle_gamma   90.00
#
_symmetry.space_group_name_H-M   'P 1'
#
loop_
_entity.id
_entity.type
_entity.pdbx_description
1 polymer ?
#
loop_
_entity_poly.entity_id
_entity_poly.type
_entity_poly.pdbx_seq_one_letter_code
_entity_poly.pdbx_strand_id
1 'polypeptide(L)'
;MKLTSVQELVKAAPRLSSIPLQFLQQTQTALSVPTPSSSAEIPTVDYTLLASPGSGETELQKLHSACKNWGIFQVTLASGLLGSMEEALEMEANEMAAKMDDGLQSVAIIYYPPCPQPELVLGFTPHSDATCITILSQVNGVGGLQVKTRDGSWVPVNILPNALVVLVGDILEVCRLNFLPSPLDS
;
A
#
# COMPACT_ATOMS: atom_id res chain seq x y z
N MET A 1 -16.25 -0.03 27.59
CA MET A 1 -16.75 -0.94 26.53
C MET A 1 -15.65 -1.95 26.25
N LYS A 2 -15.89 -3.25 26.39
CA LYS A 2 -14.86 -4.27 26.12
C LYS A 2 -14.92 -4.56 24.61
N LEU A 3 -13.92 -4.14 23.84
CA LEU A 3 -13.80 -4.59 22.46
C LEU A 3 -13.53 -6.10 22.48
N THR A 4 -14.44 -6.87 21.90
CA THR A 4 -14.22 -8.30 21.68
C THR A 4 -13.38 -8.46 20.42
N SER A 5 -12.27 -9.20 20.52
CA SER A 5 -11.45 -9.53 19.35
C SER A 5 -12.26 -10.30 18.32
N VAL A 6 -12.14 -9.94 17.04
CA VAL A 6 -12.78 -10.65 15.91
C VAL A 6 -12.31 -12.11 15.86
N GLN A 7 -11.05 -12.37 16.21
CA GLN A 7 -10.53 -13.74 16.27
C GLN A 7 -11.25 -14.59 17.32
N GLU A 8 -11.52 -14.03 18.49
CA GLU A 8 -12.26 -14.73 19.55
C GLU A 8 -13.73 -14.94 19.17
N LEU A 9 -14.34 -13.97 18.47
CA LEU A 9 -15.69 -14.11 17.93
C LEU A 9 -15.79 -15.31 16.97
N VAL A 10 -14.83 -15.44 16.04
CA VAL A 10 -14.80 -16.55 15.08
C VAL A 10 -14.54 -17.90 15.78
N LYS A 11 -13.65 -17.94 16.78
CA LYS A 11 -13.40 -19.18 17.56
C LYS A 11 -14.61 -19.62 18.39
N ALA A 12 -15.31 -18.67 19.02
CA ALA A 12 -16.45 -18.95 19.88
C ALA A 12 -17.70 -19.39 19.10
N ALA A 13 -17.75 -19.10 17.80
CA ALA A 13 -18.85 -19.44 16.91
C ALA A 13 -18.35 -20.16 15.65
N PRO A 14 -17.96 -21.45 15.76
CA PRO A 14 -17.44 -22.25 14.64
C PRO A 14 -18.44 -22.45 13.49
N ARG A 15 -19.68 -21.97 13.64
CA ARG A 15 -20.72 -21.89 12.60
C ARG A 15 -21.49 -20.57 12.70
N LEU A 16 -20.79 -19.44 12.73
CA LEU A 16 -21.44 -18.13 12.66
C LEU A 16 -22.31 -18.09 11.38
N SER A 17 -23.62 -18.29 11.51
CA SER A 17 -24.55 -18.38 10.37
C SER A 17 -24.88 -17.01 9.77
N SER A 18 -24.55 -15.95 10.50
CA SER A 18 -24.82 -14.57 10.12
C SER A 18 -23.79 -13.64 10.77
N ILE A 19 -23.29 -12.67 9.99
CA ILE A 19 -22.39 -11.62 10.46
C ILE A 19 -23.14 -10.64 11.40
N PRO A 20 -22.56 -10.25 12.55
CA PRO A 20 -23.13 -9.21 13.40
C PRO A 20 -23.27 -7.87 12.67
N LEU A 21 -24.39 -7.17 12.90
CA LEU A 21 -24.74 -5.94 12.17
C LEU A 21 -23.63 -4.87 12.16
N GLN A 22 -22.82 -4.78 13.20
CA GLN A 22 -21.73 -3.80 13.32
C GLN A 22 -20.58 -4.02 12.33
N PHE A 23 -20.47 -5.21 11.74
CA PHE A 23 -19.45 -5.53 10.73
C PHE A 23 -20.01 -5.44 9.30
N LEU A 24 -21.33 -5.32 9.15
CA LEU A 24 -21.96 -5.18 7.84
C LEU A 24 -21.67 -3.79 7.27
N GLN A 25 -21.28 -3.74 6.00
CA GLN A 25 -21.20 -2.47 5.28
C GLN A 25 -22.61 -1.86 5.11
N GLN A 26 -22.78 -0.61 5.54
CA GLN A 26 -24.09 0.07 5.57
C GLN A 26 -24.56 0.66 4.24
N THR A 27 -23.77 0.63 3.17
CA THR A 27 -24.19 1.17 1.87
C THR A 27 -23.55 0.41 0.71
N GLN A 28 -24.41 0.00 -0.22
CA GLN A 28 -24.08 -0.64 -1.49
C GLN A 28 -23.17 0.25 -2.36
N THR A 29 -21.88 0.13 -2.19
CA THR A 29 -21.05 -0.15 -3.36
C THR A 29 -20.59 -1.56 -3.14
N ALA A 30 -21.29 -2.53 -3.73
CA ALA A 30 -20.66 -3.81 -3.99
C ALA A 30 -19.32 -3.46 -4.64
N LEU A 31 -18.21 -3.69 -3.93
CA LEU A 31 -16.93 -3.85 -4.58
C LEU A 31 -17.18 -5.04 -5.50
N SER A 32 -17.63 -4.74 -6.73
CA SER A 32 -17.78 -5.72 -7.77
C SER A 32 -16.48 -6.49 -7.76
N VAL A 33 -16.53 -7.79 -7.46
CA VAL A 33 -15.39 -8.67 -7.68
C VAL A 33 -14.93 -8.34 -9.08
N PRO A 34 -13.75 -7.71 -9.26
CA PRO A 34 -13.40 -7.21 -10.56
C PRO A 34 -13.35 -8.41 -11.49
N THR A 35 -14.20 -8.39 -12.53
CA THR A 35 -14.02 -9.28 -13.66
C THR A 35 -12.59 -9.08 -14.16
N PRO A 36 -11.83 -10.15 -14.45
CA PRO A 36 -10.39 -10.11 -14.73
C PRO A 36 -10.02 -9.43 -16.06
N SER A 37 -10.85 -8.50 -16.55
CA SER A 37 -10.73 -7.87 -17.86
C SER A 37 -9.87 -6.61 -17.90
N SER A 38 -9.26 -6.17 -16.79
CA SER A 38 -8.18 -5.17 -16.84
C SER A 38 -6.94 -5.65 -16.08
N SER A 39 -5.94 -6.04 -16.87
CA SER A 39 -4.59 -6.50 -16.52
C SER A 39 -3.70 -5.44 -15.85
N ALA A 40 -4.26 -4.56 -15.01
CA ALA A 40 -3.49 -3.49 -14.40
C ALA A 40 -2.74 -4.03 -13.17
N GLU A 41 -1.57 -4.59 -13.36
CA GLU A 41 -0.69 -4.96 -12.24
C GLU A 41 0.03 -3.72 -11.70
N ILE A 42 0.15 -3.63 -10.37
CA ILE A 42 0.95 -2.57 -9.76
C ILE A 42 2.42 -2.72 -10.20
N PRO A 43 3.18 -1.62 -10.33
CA PRO A 43 4.58 -1.69 -10.73
C PRO A 43 5.42 -2.52 -9.75
N THR A 44 6.37 -3.27 -10.29
CA THR A 44 7.41 -3.95 -9.49
C THR A 44 8.74 -3.25 -9.75
N VAL A 45 9.45 -2.88 -8.70
CA VAL A 45 10.74 -2.22 -8.73
C VAL A 45 11.80 -3.19 -8.22
N ASP A 46 12.83 -3.43 -9.02
CA ASP A 46 13.95 -4.27 -8.66
C ASP A 46 15.04 -3.43 -7.98
N TYR A 47 15.17 -3.58 -6.66
CA TYR A 47 16.17 -2.84 -5.91
C TYR A 47 17.60 -3.14 -6.35
N THR A 48 17.88 -4.36 -6.83
CA THR A 48 19.24 -4.71 -7.27
C THR A 48 19.65 -3.92 -8.50
N LEU A 49 18.69 -3.60 -9.38
CA LEU A 49 18.92 -2.76 -10.55
C LEU A 49 19.07 -1.29 -10.16
N LEU A 50 18.27 -0.80 -9.20
CA LEU A 50 18.41 0.55 -8.65
C LEU A 50 19.80 0.78 -8.04
N ALA A 51 20.28 -0.19 -7.26
CA ALA A 51 21.59 -0.10 -6.61
C ALA A 51 22.78 -0.35 -7.56
N SER A 52 22.52 -0.71 -8.83
CA SER A 52 23.57 -1.09 -9.79
C SER A 52 24.05 0.10 -10.63
N PRO A 53 25.37 0.37 -10.68
CA PRO A 53 25.93 1.41 -11.54
C PRO A 53 25.64 1.14 -13.02
N GLY A 54 24.98 2.07 -13.72
CA GLY A 54 24.74 2.03 -15.17
C GLY A 54 23.40 1.42 -15.62
N SER A 55 22.75 0.56 -14.82
CA SER A 55 21.37 0.08 -15.05
C SER A 55 20.33 0.80 -14.19
N GLY A 56 20.77 1.55 -13.17
CA GLY A 56 19.92 2.25 -12.22
C GLY A 56 18.94 3.23 -12.87
N GLU A 57 19.34 3.95 -13.91
CA GLU A 57 18.49 4.99 -14.52
C GLU A 57 17.13 4.44 -15.01
N THR A 58 17.13 3.27 -15.66
CA THR A 58 15.87 2.71 -16.18
C THR A 58 14.94 2.30 -15.04
N GLU A 59 15.49 1.70 -13.99
CA GLU A 59 14.70 1.26 -12.85
C GLU A 59 14.29 2.45 -11.95
N LEU A 60 15.10 3.50 -11.90
CA LEU A 60 14.80 4.76 -11.24
C LEU A 60 13.63 5.47 -11.92
N GLN A 61 13.61 5.53 -13.25
CA GLN A 61 12.47 6.06 -14.01
C GLN A 61 11.19 5.25 -13.77
N LYS A 62 11.32 3.93 -13.61
CA LYS A 62 10.20 3.05 -13.26
C LYS A 62 9.70 3.33 -11.84
N LEU A 63 10.60 3.51 -10.86
CA LEU A 63 10.26 3.90 -9.50
C LEU A 63 9.59 5.29 -9.48
N HIS A 64 10.12 6.27 -10.20
CA HIS A 64 9.52 7.59 -10.35
C HIS A 64 8.08 7.48 -10.89
N SER A 65 7.90 6.71 -11.97
CA SER A 65 6.58 6.46 -12.56
C SER A 65 5.63 5.77 -11.59
N ALA A 66 6.11 4.80 -10.82
CA ALA A 66 5.33 4.08 -9.83
C ALA A 66 4.84 5.00 -8.70
N CYS A 67 5.76 5.76 -8.10
CA CYS A 67 5.43 6.76 -7.08
C CYS A 67 4.44 7.81 -7.62
N LYS A 68 4.66 8.29 -8.84
CA LYS A 68 3.85 9.35 -9.45
C LYS A 68 2.46 8.88 -9.86
N ASN A 69 2.35 7.70 -10.48
CA ASN A 69 1.13 7.28 -11.16
C ASN A 69 0.28 6.31 -10.35
N TRP A 70 0.91 5.54 -9.46
CA TRP A 70 0.24 4.51 -8.67
C TRP A 70 0.18 4.83 -7.18
N GLY A 71 1.23 5.44 -6.61
CA GLY A 71 1.35 5.61 -5.15
C GLY A 71 1.50 4.28 -4.39
N ILE A 72 1.58 3.16 -5.10
CA ILE A 72 1.82 1.83 -4.58
C ILE A 72 2.66 1.03 -5.57
N PHE A 73 3.61 0.25 -5.07
CA PHE A 73 4.45 -0.63 -5.89
C PHE A 73 5.04 -1.76 -5.06
N GLN A 74 5.54 -2.77 -5.75
CA GLN A 74 6.29 -3.86 -5.13
C GLN A 74 7.78 -3.58 -5.23
N VAL A 75 8.55 -3.99 -4.24
CA VAL A 75 10.01 -4.00 -4.31
C VAL A 75 10.54 -5.39 -4.01
N THR A 76 11.49 -5.86 -4.83
CA THR A 76 12.24 -7.10 -4.59
C THR A 76 13.59 -6.77 -3.97
N LEU A 77 13.99 -7.49 -2.91
CA LEU A 77 15.27 -7.35 -2.17
C LEU A 77 15.46 -5.97 -1.48
N ALA A 78 15.00 -5.80 -0.24
CA ALA A 78 14.74 -4.49 0.37
C ALA A 78 15.83 -3.86 1.27
N SER A 79 17.13 -4.02 1.00
CA SER A 79 18.12 -3.12 1.62
C SER A 79 18.08 -1.75 0.91
N GLY A 80 18.41 -0.63 1.55
CA GLY A 80 18.65 0.69 0.90
C GLY A 80 17.52 1.38 0.10
N LEU A 81 16.29 0.86 0.11
CA LEU A 81 15.12 1.40 -0.64
C LEU A 81 14.90 2.92 -0.50
N LEU A 82 15.06 3.48 0.71
CA LEU A 82 14.73 4.88 0.98
C LEU A 82 15.59 5.86 0.15
N GLY A 83 16.89 5.58 0.00
CA GLY A 83 17.78 6.42 -0.79
C GLY A 83 17.40 6.44 -2.27
N SER A 84 16.99 5.29 -2.83
CA SER A 84 16.50 5.23 -4.21
C SER A 84 15.17 5.97 -4.40
N MET A 85 14.33 6.05 -3.36
CA MET A 85 13.09 6.82 -3.41
C MET A 85 13.34 8.33 -3.42
N GLU A 86 14.33 8.84 -2.67
CA GLU A 86 14.72 10.25 -2.71
C GLU A 86 15.14 10.66 -4.13
N GLU A 87 16.04 9.89 -4.74
CA GLU A 87 16.52 10.12 -6.10
C GLU A 87 15.36 10.07 -7.11
N ALA A 88 14.48 9.07 -7.00
CA ALA A 88 13.34 8.92 -7.91
C ALA A 88 12.31 10.04 -7.74
N LEU A 89 12.22 10.67 -6.57
CA LEU A 89 11.32 11.78 -6.32
C LEU A 89 11.97 13.15 -6.60
N GLU A 90 13.19 13.15 -7.14
CA GLU A 90 13.98 14.37 -7.38
C GLU A 90 14.20 15.17 -6.09
N MET A 91 14.39 14.47 -4.96
CA MET A 91 14.68 15.06 -3.66
C MET A 91 16.19 15.14 -3.41
N GLU A 92 16.61 16.08 -2.56
CA GLU A 92 18.01 16.14 -2.12
C GLU A 92 18.37 14.93 -1.25
N ALA A 93 19.61 14.45 -1.38
CA ALA A 93 20.07 13.27 -0.65
C ALA A 93 19.99 13.48 0.87
N ASN A 94 19.45 12.49 1.60
CA ASN A 94 19.14 12.53 3.03
C ASN A 94 18.07 13.54 3.46
N GLU A 95 17.37 14.22 2.54
CA GLU A 95 16.31 15.16 2.91
C GLU A 95 15.09 14.44 3.50
N MET A 96 14.73 13.29 2.93
CA MET A 96 13.67 12.44 3.47
C MET A 96 14.07 11.94 4.85
N ALA A 97 15.32 11.48 5.01
CA ALA A 97 15.84 11.05 6.31
C ALA A 97 15.83 12.18 7.34
N ALA A 98 16.27 13.39 6.99
CA ALA A 98 16.28 14.55 7.89
C ALA A 98 14.88 14.97 8.34
N LYS A 99 13.88 14.89 7.45
CA LYS A 99 12.47 15.15 7.78
C LYS A 99 11.83 14.01 8.57
N MET A 100 12.40 12.82 8.49
CA MET A 100 12.00 11.62 9.23
C MET A 100 12.86 11.37 10.48
N ASP A 101 13.83 12.23 10.81
CA ASP A 101 14.79 12.01 11.89
C ASP A 101 14.08 11.94 13.26
N ASP A 102 13.03 12.76 13.44
CA ASP A 102 12.07 12.69 14.55
C ASP A 102 10.77 11.92 14.19
N GLY A 103 10.79 11.17 13.09
CA GLY A 103 9.64 10.45 12.55
C GLY A 103 9.25 9.25 13.42
N LEU A 104 7.95 9.03 13.59
CA LEU A 104 7.44 7.86 14.30
C LEU A 104 7.43 6.64 13.38
N GLN A 105 8.23 5.62 13.71
CA GLN A 105 8.06 4.29 13.14
C GLN A 105 7.07 3.49 13.99
N SER A 106 6.03 2.96 13.35
CA SER A 106 5.06 2.05 13.97
C SER A 106 4.97 0.76 13.17
N VAL A 107 4.84 -0.35 13.88
CA VAL A 107 4.68 -1.69 13.28
C VAL A 107 3.36 -2.27 13.75
N ALA A 108 2.51 -2.65 12.79
CA ALA A 108 1.25 -3.32 13.05
C ALA A 108 1.25 -4.72 12.43
N ILE A 109 0.85 -5.72 13.21
CA ILE A 109 0.53 -7.06 12.70
C ILE A 109 -0.99 -7.13 12.58
N ILE A 110 -1.48 -7.25 11.36
CA ILE A 110 -2.91 -7.32 11.07
C ILE A 110 -3.28 -8.77 10.76
N TYR A 111 -4.24 -9.31 11.50
CA TYR A 111 -4.76 -10.65 11.31
C TYR A 111 -6.22 -10.58 10.86
N TYR A 112 -6.52 -11.22 9.72
CA TYR A 112 -7.86 -11.32 9.16
C TYR A 112 -8.39 -12.74 9.36
N PRO A 113 -9.29 -13.00 10.34
CA PRO A 113 -9.89 -14.31 10.53
C PRO A 113 -10.77 -14.72 9.34
N PRO A 114 -10.96 -16.02 9.06
CA PRO A 114 -11.91 -16.49 8.05
C PRO A 114 -13.32 -15.95 8.28
N CYS A 115 -13.98 -15.52 7.21
CA CYS A 115 -15.33 -14.96 7.24
C CYS A 115 -16.29 -15.86 6.42
N PRO A 116 -17.47 -16.23 6.94
CA PRO A 116 -18.46 -17.03 6.21
C PRO A 116 -19.19 -16.24 5.11
N GLN A 117 -19.23 -14.91 5.20
CA GLN A 117 -19.92 -14.01 4.27
C GLN A 117 -19.00 -12.82 3.91
N PRO A 118 -17.85 -13.07 3.25
CA PRO A 118 -16.85 -12.04 2.94
C PRO A 118 -17.41 -10.91 2.06
N GLU A 119 -18.48 -11.15 1.29
CA GLU A 119 -19.16 -10.17 0.46
C GLU A 119 -19.93 -9.09 1.24
N LEU A 120 -20.17 -9.30 2.54
CA LEU A 120 -20.92 -8.38 3.40
C LEU A 120 -20.04 -7.52 4.31
N VAL A 121 -18.73 -7.81 4.35
CA VAL A 121 -17.78 -7.21 5.30
C VAL A 121 -16.54 -6.72 4.58
N LEU A 122 -15.81 -5.82 5.24
CA LEU A 122 -14.46 -5.47 4.83
C LEU A 122 -13.45 -5.92 5.89
N GLY A 123 -12.31 -6.41 5.43
CA GLY A 123 -11.16 -6.62 6.30
C GLY A 123 -10.63 -5.29 6.84
N PHE A 124 -10.57 -4.26 5.99
CA PHE A 124 -10.16 -2.92 6.33
C PHE A 124 -10.97 -1.90 5.50
N THR A 125 -11.32 -0.77 6.10
CA THR A 125 -12.10 0.27 5.39
C THR A 125 -11.25 0.98 4.32
N PRO A 126 -11.82 1.38 3.16
CA PRO A 126 -11.09 2.18 2.18
C PRO A 126 -10.49 3.43 2.82
N HIS A 127 -9.19 3.65 2.62
CA HIS A 127 -8.46 4.78 3.19
C HIS A 127 -7.18 5.05 2.38
N SER A 128 -6.56 6.20 2.63
CA SER A 128 -5.16 6.49 2.35
C SER A 128 -4.35 6.41 3.64
N ASP A 129 -3.06 6.17 3.51
CA ASP A 129 -2.16 6.08 4.66
C ASP A 129 -1.70 7.48 5.07
N ALA A 130 -2.01 7.89 6.30
CA ALA A 130 -1.57 9.18 6.86
C ALA A 130 -0.07 9.20 7.26
N THR A 131 0.73 8.26 6.73
CA THR A 131 2.18 8.13 6.98
C THR A 131 2.96 8.84 5.87
N CYS A 132 4.29 8.84 5.95
CA CYS A 132 5.11 9.16 4.78
C CYS A 132 5.21 7.96 3.84
N ILE A 133 5.62 6.82 4.39
CA ILE A 133 5.81 5.57 3.66
C ILE A 133 5.29 4.43 4.53
N THR A 134 4.55 3.51 3.94
CA THR A 134 4.20 2.23 4.56
C THR A 134 4.85 1.09 3.80
N ILE A 135 5.48 0.18 4.55
CA ILE A 135 6.06 -1.05 4.00
C ILE A 135 5.24 -2.23 4.53
N LEU A 136 4.60 -2.95 3.61
CA LEU A 136 3.71 -4.07 3.89
C LEU A 136 4.36 -5.38 3.47
N SER A 137 4.36 -6.35 4.40
CA SER A 137 4.78 -7.74 4.16
C SER A 137 3.59 -8.67 4.33
N GLN A 138 3.28 -9.47 3.31
CA GLN A 138 2.20 -10.45 3.35
C GLN A 138 2.74 -11.83 3.75
N VAL A 139 2.28 -12.35 4.90
CA VAL A 139 2.92 -13.49 5.58
C VAL A 139 2.48 -14.86 5.04
N ASN A 140 1.24 -15.01 4.56
CA ASN A 140 0.64 -16.32 4.27
C ASN A 140 0.18 -16.52 2.82
N GLY A 141 0.51 -15.59 1.91
CA GLY A 141 0.12 -15.69 0.50
C GLY A 141 -1.39 -15.55 0.23
N VAL A 142 -2.21 -15.31 1.25
CA VAL A 142 -3.65 -15.06 1.08
C VAL A 142 -3.84 -13.62 0.62
N GLY A 143 -4.45 -13.44 -0.55
CA GLY A 143 -4.76 -12.11 -1.08
C GLY A 143 -5.80 -11.36 -0.24
N GLY A 144 -6.13 -10.15 -0.67
CA GLY A 144 -7.12 -9.29 0.01
C GLY A 144 -6.81 -7.81 -0.09
N LEU A 145 -5.54 -7.46 -0.37
CA LEU A 145 -5.17 -6.10 -0.70
C LEU A 145 -5.75 -5.71 -2.07
N GLN A 146 -6.39 -4.55 -2.11
CA GLN A 146 -6.90 -3.93 -3.32
C GLN A 146 -6.47 -2.47 -3.34
N VAL A 147 -6.15 -1.94 -4.51
CA VAL A 147 -5.87 -0.53 -4.73
C VAL A 147 -6.96 0.09 -5.58
N LYS A 148 -7.33 1.34 -5.27
CA LYS A 148 -8.21 2.14 -6.10
C LYS A 148 -7.39 2.88 -7.15
N THR A 149 -7.64 2.61 -8.42
CA THR A 149 -6.98 3.30 -9.54
C THR A 149 -7.61 4.67 -9.80
N ARG A 150 -6.91 5.53 -10.57
CA ARG A 150 -7.33 6.91 -10.84
C ARG A 150 -8.68 7.03 -11.57
N ASP A 151 -9.05 6.00 -12.33
CA ASP A 151 -10.36 5.88 -12.99
C ASP A 151 -11.49 5.48 -12.01
N GLY A 152 -11.17 5.24 -10.74
CA GLY A 152 -12.10 4.87 -9.68
C GLY A 152 -12.31 3.35 -9.52
N SER A 153 -11.70 2.54 -10.37
CA SER A 153 -11.78 1.08 -10.31
C SER A 153 -10.98 0.51 -9.14
N TRP A 154 -11.39 -0.66 -8.63
CA TRP A 154 -10.63 -1.40 -7.62
C TRP A 154 -9.94 -2.59 -8.25
N VAL A 155 -8.63 -2.69 -8.02
CA VAL A 155 -7.78 -3.72 -8.62
C VAL A 155 -7.13 -4.56 -7.52
N PRO A 156 -7.20 -5.90 -7.58
CA PRO A 156 -6.51 -6.75 -6.62
C PRO A 156 -5.00 -6.64 -6.79
N VAL A 157 -4.27 -6.65 -5.67
CA VAL A 157 -2.80 -6.64 -5.68
C VAL A 157 -2.28 -8.06 -5.52
N ASN A 158 -1.64 -8.58 -6.57
CA ASN A 158 -0.95 -9.87 -6.54
C ASN A 158 0.50 -9.65 -6.09
N ILE A 159 0.79 -9.97 -4.84
CA ILE A 159 2.13 -9.77 -4.27
C ILE A 159 3.06 -10.90 -4.71
N LEU A 160 4.20 -10.54 -5.29
CA LEU A 160 5.22 -11.46 -5.76
C LEU A 160 5.91 -12.16 -4.58
N PRO A 161 6.37 -13.41 -4.75
CA PRO A 161 7.20 -14.07 -3.74
C PRO A 161 8.42 -13.23 -3.37
N ASN A 162 8.68 -13.08 -2.06
CA ASN A 162 9.79 -12.29 -1.49
C ASN A 162 9.74 -10.78 -1.81
N ALA A 163 8.61 -10.25 -2.26
CA ALA A 163 8.43 -8.81 -2.42
C ALA A 163 7.82 -8.17 -1.18
N LEU A 164 8.15 -6.90 -0.97
CA LEU A 164 7.43 -6.01 -0.06
C LEU A 164 6.58 -5.06 -0.90
N VAL A 165 5.42 -4.67 -0.37
CA VAL A 165 4.60 -3.62 -0.97
C VAL A 165 4.93 -2.31 -0.28
N VAL A 166 5.19 -1.27 -1.07
CA VAL A 166 5.46 0.08 -0.60
C VAL A 166 4.28 0.96 -0.98
N LEU A 167 3.74 1.67 0.00
CA LEU A 167 2.70 2.68 -0.21
C LEU A 167 3.29 4.07 0.07
N VAL A 168 3.02 5.00 -0.82
CA VAL A 168 3.26 6.43 -0.64
C VAL A 168 2.10 6.97 0.18
N GLY A 169 2.38 7.48 1.37
CA GLY A 169 1.37 8.07 2.24
C GLY A 169 1.19 9.57 2.02
N ASP A 170 0.12 10.09 2.62
CA ASP A 170 -0.37 11.46 2.44
C ASP A 170 0.71 12.51 2.80
N ILE A 171 1.54 12.24 3.82
CA ILE A 171 2.60 13.18 4.23
C ILE A 171 3.65 13.32 3.13
N LEU A 172 4.04 12.21 2.48
CA LEU A 172 5.04 12.25 1.41
C LEU A 172 4.48 12.91 0.13
N GLU A 173 3.18 12.74 -0.15
CA GLU A 173 2.52 13.44 -1.24
C GLU A 173 2.52 14.96 -1.05
N VAL A 174 2.18 15.45 0.15
CA VAL A 174 2.22 16.89 0.48
C VAL A 174 3.64 17.43 0.39
N CYS A 175 4.62 16.69 0.91
CA CYS A 175 6.03 17.02 0.79
C CYS A 175 6.40 17.27 -0.67
N ARG A 176 6.16 16.31 -1.57
CA ARG A 176 6.47 16.45 -3.01
C ARG A 176 5.94 17.73 -3.64
N LEU A 177 4.70 18.12 -3.32
CA LEU A 177 4.07 19.32 -3.88
C LEU A 177 4.75 20.63 -3.42
N ASN A 178 5.28 20.65 -2.21
CA ASN A 178 5.98 21.82 -1.67
C ASN A 178 7.44 21.94 -2.19
N PHE A 179 7.97 20.90 -2.85
CA PHE A 179 9.35 20.89 -3.36
C PHE A 179 9.45 21.06 -4.88
N LEU A 180 8.33 21.04 -5.61
CA LEU A 180 8.33 21.47 -7.00
C LEU A 180 8.35 23.02 -7.03
N PRO A 181 9.25 23.66 -7.80
CA PRO A 181 9.25 25.11 -7.93
C PRO A 181 7.86 25.56 -8.38
N SER A 182 7.33 26.61 -7.74
CA SER A 182 6.02 27.12 -8.09
C SER A 182 6.05 27.57 -9.56
N PRO A 183 4.99 27.35 -10.36
CA PRO A 183 4.91 27.88 -11.73
C PRO A 183 4.96 29.42 -11.81
N LEU A 184 5.01 30.11 -10.66
CA LEU A 184 5.04 31.56 -10.55
C LEU A 184 6.46 32.09 -10.29
N ASP A 185 7.46 31.22 -10.13
CA ASP A 185 8.86 31.60 -9.85
C ASP A 185 9.80 31.47 -11.08
N SER A 186 9.25 31.43 -12.31
CA SER A 186 10.02 31.41 -13.58
C SER A 186 9.74 32.60 -14.47
#